data_AF-A0A7W5W336-F1
#
_entry.id   AF-A0A7W5W336-F1
#
_cell.length_a   1.000
_cell.length_b   1.000
_cell.length_c   1.000
_cell.angle_alpha   90.00
_cell.angle_beta   90.00
_cell.angle_gamma   90.00
#
_symmetry.space_group_name_H-M   'P 1'
#
loop_
_entity.id
_entity.type
_entity.pdbx_description
1 polymer ?
#
loop_
_entity_poly.entity_id
_entity_poly.type
_entity_poly.pdbx_seq_one_letter_code
_entity_poly.pdbx_strand_id
1 'polypeptide(L)'
;MKIIAGMLSGFPASAGTDPDMQIRAYLVAIEGIPLEAVWQAAKLFICGKVRDHNRAFAPSCASFAEQCRHQQAAIEAESRPRMEAEPERPQPKVAAYKMQLLRDAANGSRNAKRELARMFPDNPIIARAARPEEALR
;
A
#
# COMPACT_ATOMS: atom_id res chain seq x y z
N MET A 1 -16.08 10.40 -24.89
CA MET A 1 -15.22 10.71 -26.06
C MET A 1 -14.11 11.73 -25.78
N LYS A 2 -14.40 12.94 -25.27
CA LYS A 2 -13.39 14.01 -25.14
C LYS A 2 -12.16 13.68 -24.28
N ILE A 3 -12.30 12.85 -23.24
CA ILE A 3 -11.18 12.47 -22.36
C ILE A 3 -10.14 11.64 -23.11
N ILE A 4 -10.58 10.60 -23.83
CA ILE A 4 -9.68 9.71 -24.58
C ILE A 4 -9.02 10.49 -25.73
N ALA A 5 -9.79 11.30 -26.46
CA ALA A 5 -9.24 12.15 -27.52
C ALA A 5 -8.18 13.13 -26.96
N GLY A 6 -8.46 13.76 -25.83
CA GLY A 6 -7.50 14.64 -25.14
C GLY A 6 -6.23 13.90 -24.69
N MET A 7 -6.38 12.70 -24.13
CA MET A 7 -5.24 11.85 -23.78
C MET A 7 -4.37 11.53 -25.00
N LEU A 8 -4.96 11.03 -26.09
CA LEU A 8 -4.24 10.66 -27.30
C LEU A 8 -3.54 11.85 -27.96
N SER A 9 -4.13 13.05 -27.89
CA SER A 9 -3.49 14.29 -28.37
C SER A 9 -2.24 14.69 -27.57
N GLY A 10 -2.09 14.20 -26.34
CA GLY A 10 -0.87 14.38 -25.54
C GLY A 10 0.32 13.54 -26.01
N PHE A 11 0.12 12.63 -26.97
CA PHE A 11 1.14 11.71 -27.47
C PHE A 11 1.33 11.88 -28.99
N PRO A 12 2.41 12.54 -29.45
CA PRO A 12 2.63 12.84 -30.88
C PRO A 12 2.63 11.61 -31.79
N ALA A 13 3.08 10.45 -31.30
CA ALA A 13 3.11 9.20 -32.06
C ALA A 13 1.70 8.66 -32.42
N SER A 14 0.64 9.17 -31.80
CA SER A 14 -0.74 8.71 -32.06
C SER A 14 -1.37 9.34 -33.30
N ALA A 15 -0.74 10.36 -33.92
CA ALA A 15 -1.33 11.13 -35.01
C ALA A 15 -1.52 10.36 -36.33
N GLY A 16 -0.90 9.18 -36.49
CA GLY A 16 -0.93 8.42 -37.74
C GLY A 16 -2.06 7.37 -37.87
N THR A 17 -2.91 7.22 -36.87
CA THR A 17 -4.01 6.21 -36.85
C THR A 17 -5.36 6.88 -37.05
N ASP A 18 -6.35 6.17 -37.62
CA ASP A 18 -7.75 6.62 -37.64
C ASP A 18 -8.21 6.94 -36.20
N PRO A 19 -8.43 8.23 -35.87
CA PRO A 19 -8.75 8.65 -34.51
C PRO A 19 -10.05 8.04 -34.00
N ASP A 20 -11.05 7.85 -34.86
CA ASP A 20 -12.35 7.35 -34.44
C ASP A 20 -12.29 5.86 -34.13
N MET A 21 -11.57 5.09 -34.95
CA MET A 21 -11.32 3.67 -34.68
C MET A 21 -10.49 3.48 -33.40
N GLN A 22 -9.47 4.31 -33.20
CA GLN A 22 -8.68 4.27 -31.97
C GLN A 22 -9.54 4.59 -30.75
N ILE A 23 -10.30 5.68 -30.76
CA ILE A 23 -11.18 6.06 -29.64
C ILE A 23 -12.21 4.96 -29.34
N ARG A 24 -12.81 4.34 -30.37
CA ARG A 24 -13.74 3.21 -30.21
C ARG A 24 -13.08 2.04 -29.49
N ALA A 25 -11.85 1.67 -29.83
CA ALA A 25 -11.14 0.58 -29.16
C ALA A 25 -10.91 0.84 -27.66
N TYR A 26 -10.52 2.07 -27.28
CA TYR A 26 -10.40 2.41 -25.86
C TYR A 26 -11.75 2.37 -25.15
N LEU A 27 -12.82 2.89 -25.78
CA LEU A 27 -14.17 2.89 -25.18
C LEU A 27 -14.65 1.47 -24.87
N VAL A 28 -14.42 0.51 -25.78
CA VAL A 28 -14.72 -0.90 -25.54
C VAL A 28 -13.91 -1.44 -24.36
N ALA A 29 -12.61 -1.10 -24.27
CA ALA A 29 -11.75 -1.60 -23.21
C ALA A 29 -12.10 -1.10 -21.79
N ILE A 30 -12.77 0.05 -21.68
CA ILE A 30 -13.15 0.67 -20.40
C ILE A 30 -14.66 0.60 -20.11
N GLU A 31 -15.40 -0.21 -20.88
CA GLU A 31 -16.84 -0.36 -20.69
C GLU A 31 -17.16 -0.73 -19.23
N GLY A 32 -18.15 -0.05 -18.65
CA GLY A 32 -18.57 -0.25 -17.26
C GLY A 32 -17.74 0.49 -16.20
N ILE A 33 -16.65 1.18 -16.57
CA ILE A 33 -15.84 1.94 -15.62
C ILE A 33 -16.39 3.37 -15.43
N PRO A 34 -16.50 3.87 -14.18
CA PRO A 34 -16.95 5.23 -13.90
C PRO A 34 -16.10 6.31 -14.60
N LEU A 35 -16.76 7.34 -15.13
CA LEU A 35 -16.12 8.43 -15.89
C LEU A 35 -15.02 9.15 -15.12
N GLU A 36 -15.19 9.30 -13.80
CA GLU A 36 -14.20 9.93 -12.92
C GLU A 36 -12.89 9.13 -12.89
N ALA A 37 -12.97 7.80 -12.74
CA ALA A 37 -11.81 6.92 -12.76
C ALA A 37 -11.08 6.98 -14.10
N VAL A 38 -11.84 7.04 -15.21
CA VAL A 38 -11.31 7.20 -16.57
C VAL A 38 -10.57 8.54 -16.72
N TRP A 39 -11.12 9.62 -16.18
CA TRP A 39 -10.49 10.94 -16.20
C TRP A 39 -9.17 10.97 -15.42
N GLN A 40 -9.17 10.42 -14.20
CA GLN A 40 -7.97 10.36 -13.36
C GLN A 40 -6.88 9.51 -14.02
N ALA A 41 -7.24 8.35 -14.58
CA ALA A 41 -6.30 7.50 -15.30
C ALA A 41 -5.69 8.24 -16.52
N ALA A 42 -6.53 8.89 -17.33
CA ALA A 42 -6.07 9.67 -18.47
C ALA A 42 -5.09 10.79 -18.05
N LYS A 43 -5.42 11.53 -16.99
CA LYS A 43 -4.55 12.56 -16.43
C LYS A 43 -3.20 11.99 -15.98
N LEU A 44 -3.17 10.82 -15.34
CA LEU A 44 -1.92 10.20 -14.90
C LEU A 44 -1.01 9.81 -16.07
N PHE A 45 -1.57 9.31 -17.17
CA PHE A 45 -0.79 9.01 -18.38
C PHE A 45 -0.23 10.29 -19.01
N ILE A 46 -1.07 11.32 -19.19
CA ILE A 46 -0.65 12.62 -19.75
C ILE A 46 0.47 13.23 -18.89
N CYS A 47 0.37 13.15 -17.56
CA CYS A 47 1.39 13.67 -16.65
C CYS A 47 2.60 12.75 -16.46
N GLY A 48 2.66 11.58 -17.12
CA GLY A 48 3.76 10.62 -16.98
C GLY A 48 3.90 10.02 -15.57
N LYS A 49 2.81 9.95 -14.81
CA LYS A 49 2.78 9.48 -13.41
C LYS A 49 2.49 7.98 -13.26
N VAL A 50 2.11 7.30 -14.34
CA VAL A 50 1.93 5.84 -14.33
C VAL A 50 3.31 5.19 -14.31
N ARG A 51 3.53 4.28 -13.34
CA ARG A 51 4.80 3.55 -13.18
C ARG A 51 5.02 2.63 -14.37
N ASP A 52 6.29 2.44 -14.73
CA ASP A 52 6.74 1.49 -15.77
C ASP A 52 6.15 1.73 -17.18
N HIS A 53 5.44 2.84 -17.39
CA HIS A 53 4.93 3.24 -18.68
C HIS A 53 5.95 4.09 -19.45
N ASN A 54 6.18 3.73 -20.71
CA ASN A 54 7.00 4.54 -21.60
C ASN A 54 6.26 5.84 -21.99
N ARG A 55 6.73 6.95 -21.42
CA ARG A 55 6.14 8.30 -21.59
C ARG A 55 6.19 8.85 -23.02
N ALA A 56 6.93 8.23 -23.92
CA ALA A 56 7.01 8.66 -25.32
C ALA A 56 5.81 8.20 -26.16
N PHE A 57 5.03 7.23 -25.68
CA PHE A 57 3.94 6.61 -26.44
C PHE A 57 2.63 6.63 -25.65
N ALA A 58 1.50 6.66 -26.36
CA ALA A 58 0.21 6.47 -25.73
C ALA A 58 0.11 5.09 -25.06
N PRO A 59 -0.64 4.95 -23.95
CA PRO A 59 -0.84 3.66 -23.31
C PRO A 59 -1.59 2.71 -24.23
N SER A 60 -1.35 1.40 -24.16
CA SER A 60 -2.24 0.44 -24.84
C SER A 60 -3.65 0.48 -24.25
N CYS A 61 -4.67 0.03 -25.00
CA CYS A 61 -6.04 -0.08 -24.48
C CYS A 61 -6.10 -0.90 -23.17
N ALA A 62 -5.33 -1.98 -23.10
CA ALA A 62 -5.25 -2.85 -21.92
C ALA A 62 -4.64 -2.14 -20.71
N SER A 63 -3.49 -1.48 -20.89
CA SER A 63 -2.82 -0.73 -19.82
C SER A 63 -3.67 0.45 -19.34
N PHE A 64 -4.37 1.12 -20.26
CA PHE A 64 -5.31 2.17 -19.90
C PHE A 64 -6.47 1.65 -19.06
N ALA A 65 -7.10 0.54 -19.48
CA ALA A 65 -8.21 -0.06 -18.75
C ALA A 65 -7.79 -0.56 -17.35
N GLU A 66 -6.59 -1.13 -17.23
CA GLU A 66 -6.01 -1.50 -15.93
C GLU A 66 -5.87 -0.31 -15.00
N GLN A 67 -5.29 0.79 -15.50
CA GLN A 67 -5.14 2.00 -14.69
C GLN A 67 -6.50 2.61 -14.32
N CYS A 68 -7.49 2.54 -15.20
CA CYS A 68 -8.86 2.97 -14.90
C CYS A 68 -9.46 2.15 -13.74
N ARG A 69 -9.28 0.82 -13.74
CA ARG A 69 -9.71 -0.04 -12.62
C ARG A 69 -8.98 0.28 -11.32
N HIS A 70 -7.69 0.59 -11.38
CA HIS A 70 -6.94 1.05 -10.20
C HIS A 70 -7.50 2.35 -9.62
N GLN A 71 -7.86 3.31 -10.48
CA GLN A 71 -8.48 4.56 -10.02
C GLN A 71 -9.88 4.34 -9.46
N GLN A 72 -10.68 3.47 -10.08
CA GLN A 72 -11.98 3.08 -9.55
C GLN A 72 -11.86 2.50 -8.14
N ALA A 73 -10.94 1.55 -7.94
CA ALA A 73 -10.72 0.94 -6.62
C ALA A 73 -10.27 1.97 -5.57
N ALA A 74 -9.47 2.97 -5.94
CA ALA A 74 -9.04 4.05 -5.05
C ALA A 74 -10.22 4.95 -4.65
N ILE A 75 -11.03 5.39 -5.63
CA ILE A 75 -12.23 6.21 -5.39
C ILE A 75 -13.22 5.46 -4.50
N GLU A 76 -13.45 4.18 -4.79
CA GLU A 76 -14.32 3.32 -3.97
C GLU A 76 -13.78 3.19 -2.55
N ALA A 77 -12.47 3.02 -2.37
CA ALA A 77 -11.85 2.95 -1.05
C ALA A 77 -11.99 4.26 -0.25
N GLU A 78 -11.84 5.42 -0.90
CA GLU A 78 -12.02 6.74 -0.27
C GLU A 78 -13.48 7.01 0.11
N SER A 79 -14.43 6.49 -0.67
CA SER A 79 -15.86 6.64 -0.39
C SER A 79 -16.38 5.74 0.74
N ARG A 80 -15.58 4.74 1.18
CA ARG A 80 -15.99 3.85 2.27
C ARG A 80 -16.07 4.64 3.58
N PRO A 81 -17.16 4.50 4.35
CA PRO A 81 -17.28 5.17 5.63
C PRO A 81 -16.11 4.77 6.54
N ARG A 82 -15.47 5.76 7.15
CA ARG A 82 -14.41 5.53 8.13
C ARG A 82 -14.98 4.67 9.25
N MET A 83 -14.50 3.44 9.39
CA MET A 83 -14.82 2.62 10.55
C MET A 83 -14.32 3.36 11.79
N GLU A 84 -15.21 3.58 12.76
CA GLU A 84 -14.81 4.13 14.05
C GLU A 84 -13.72 3.23 14.63
N ALA A 85 -12.63 3.82 15.09
CA ALA A 85 -11.59 3.06 15.76
C ALA A 85 -12.23 2.37 16.97
N GLU A 86 -12.07 1.04 17.08
CA GLU A 86 -12.55 0.32 18.26
C GLU A 86 -11.97 1.03 19.49
N PRO A 87 -12.81 1.40 20.48
CA PRO A 87 -12.34 2.13 21.64
C PRO A 87 -11.19 1.35 22.26
N GLU A 88 -10.07 2.03 22.48
CA GLU A 88 -8.86 1.43 23.04
C GLU A 88 -9.23 0.82 24.39
N ARG A 89 -9.30 -0.51 24.46
CA ARG A 89 -9.59 -1.21 25.71
C ARG A 89 -8.54 -0.76 26.70
N PRO A 90 -8.91 -0.28 27.91
CA PRO A 90 -7.94 0.20 28.87
C PRO A 90 -6.97 -0.94 29.20
N GLN A 91 -5.79 -0.88 28.59
CA GLN A 91 -4.76 -1.86 28.85
C GLN A 91 -4.28 -1.63 30.28
N PRO A 92 -4.09 -2.70 31.08
CA PRO A 92 -3.54 -2.56 32.41
C PRO A 92 -2.19 -1.85 32.29
N LYS A 93 -2.07 -0.68 32.92
CA LYS A 93 -0.83 0.11 32.91
C LYS A 93 0.28 -0.78 33.47
N VAL A 94 1.20 -1.19 32.60
CA VAL A 94 2.38 -1.96 33.01
C VAL A 94 3.20 -1.05 33.94
N ALA A 95 3.51 -1.54 35.14
CA ALA A 95 4.30 -0.78 36.10
C ALA A 95 5.61 -0.30 35.46
N ALA A 96 6.00 0.96 35.68
CA ALA A 96 7.17 1.59 35.04
C ALA A 96 8.46 0.76 35.22
N TYR A 97 8.61 0.13 36.38
CA TYR A 97 9.71 -0.77 36.69
C TYR A 97 9.78 -1.98 35.73
N LYS A 98 8.65 -2.60 35.37
CA LYS A 98 8.62 -3.72 34.42
C LYS A 98 9.02 -3.27 33.01
N MET A 99 8.63 -2.06 32.60
CA MET A 99 9.04 -1.48 31.31
C MET A 99 10.54 -1.19 31.27
N GLN A 100 11.11 -0.71 32.37
CA GLN A 100 12.56 -0.50 32.47
C GLN A 100 13.31 -1.83 32.42
N LEU A 101 12.81 -2.86 33.12
CA LEU A 101 13.40 -4.19 33.12
C LEU A 101 13.39 -4.84 31.72
N LEU A 102 12.30 -4.65 30.95
CA LEU A 102 12.23 -5.10 29.56
C LEU A 102 13.25 -4.38 28.66
N ARG A 103 13.42 -3.06 28.83
CA ARG A 103 14.42 -2.28 28.08
C ARG A 103 15.84 -2.74 28.41
N ASP A 104 16.16 -2.92 29.68
CA ASP A 104 17.48 -3.37 30.10
C ASP A 104 17.79 -4.79 29.60
N ALA A 105 16.79 -5.68 29.61
CA ALA A 105 16.92 -7.01 29.04
C ALA A 105 17.12 -7.00 27.51
N ALA A 106 16.41 -6.12 26.79
CA ALA A 106 16.57 -5.92 25.35
C ALA A 106 17.97 -5.36 25.02
N ASN A 107 18.51 -4.49 25.88
CA ASN A 107 19.88 -3.96 25.79
C ASN A 107 20.96 -4.96 26.24
N GLY A 108 20.59 -6.20 26.58
CA GLY A 108 21.54 -7.27 26.87
C GLY A 108 21.87 -7.50 28.35
N SER A 109 21.22 -6.80 29.29
CA SER A 109 21.45 -7.00 30.72
C SER A 109 21.05 -8.40 31.17
N ARG A 110 22.04 -9.21 31.58
CA ARG A 110 21.83 -10.57 32.08
C ARG A 110 21.06 -10.59 33.39
N ASN A 111 21.27 -9.57 34.24
CA ASN A 111 20.54 -9.42 35.49
C ASN A 111 19.06 -9.13 35.23
N ALA A 112 18.75 -8.25 34.28
CA ALA A 112 17.36 -7.94 33.91
C ALA A 112 16.63 -9.15 33.32
N LYS A 113 17.30 -9.94 32.46
CA LYS A 113 16.74 -11.19 31.91
C LYS A 113 16.43 -12.22 33.00
N ARG A 114 17.32 -12.39 33.98
CA ARG A 114 17.10 -13.28 35.14
C ARG A 114 15.94 -12.82 36.01
N GLU A 115 15.86 -11.52 36.28
CA GLU A 115 14.79 -10.95 37.09
C GLU A 115 13.43 -11.08 36.40
N LEU A 116 13.36 -10.88 35.08
CA LEU A 116 12.15 -11.18 34.30
C LEU A 116 11.76 -12.65 34.37
N ALA A 117 12.72 -13.59 34.27
CA ALA A 117 12.43 -15.01 34.36
C ALA A 117 11.95 -15.43 35.76
N ARG A 118 12.40 -14.75 36.81
CA ARG A 118 11.88 -14.94 38.17
C ARG A 118 10.45 -14.42 38.31
N MET A 119 10.14 -13.28 37.70
CA MET A 119 8.80 -12.66 37.76
C MET A 119 7.76 -13.40 36.91
N PHE A 120 8.19 -14.04 35.82
CA PHE A 120 7.34 -14.71 34.85
C PHE A 120 7.87 -16.12 34.54
N PRO A 121 7.86 -17.05 35.52
CA PRO A 121 8.45 -18.38 35.37
C PRO A 121 7.74 -19.21 34.30
N ASP A 122 6.44 -19.00 34.12
CA ASP A 122 5.62 -19.75 33.16
C ASP A 122 5.74 -19.23 31.71
N ASN A 123 6.50 -18.16 31.48
CA ASN A 123 6.69 -17.60 30.15
C ASN A 123 7.92 -18.24 29.47
N PRO A 124 7.74 -19.12 28.46
CA PRO A 124 8.84 -19.86 27.86
C PRO A 124 9.82 -18.96 27.09
N ILE A 125 9.37 -17.82 26.59
CA ILE A 125 10.21 -16.84 25.86
C ILE A 125 11.16 -16.18 26.85
N ILE A 126 10.64 -15.72 27.99
CA ILE A 126 11.43 -15.06 29.03
C ILE A 126 12.40 -16.05 29.70
N ALA A 127 11.93 -17.27 30.00
CA ALA A 127 12.74 -18.31 30.58
C ALA A 127 13.92 -18.72 29.67
N ARG A 128 13.70 -18.79 28.36
CA ARG A 128 14.75 -19.06 27.37
C ARG A 128 15.76 -17.92 27.27
N ALA A 129 15.29 -16.67 27.28
CA ALA A 129 16.16 -15.50 27.21
C ALA A 129 17.11 -15.36 28.41
N ALA A 130 16.72 -15.86 29.59
CA ALA A 130 17.54 -15.81 30.80
C ALA A 130 18.66 -16.88 30.84
N ARG A 131 18.60 -17.89 29.98
CA ARG A 131 19.66 -18.90 29.89
C ARG A 131 20.92 -18.26 29.32
N PRO A 132 22.10 -18.52 29.90
CA PRO A 132 23.34 -18.21 29.19
C PRO A 132 23.31 -18.92 27.84
N GLU A 133 23.63 -18.22 26.75
CA GLU A 133 23.95 -18.91 25.50
C GLU A 133 25.12 -19.86 25.81
N GLU A 134 24.82 -21.15 25.90
CA GLU A 134 25.84 -22.18 25.83
C GLU A 134 26.51 -21.98 24.48
N ALA A 135 27.77 -21.55 24.52
CA ALA A 135 28.60 -21.36 23.36
C ALA A 135 28.52 -22.63 22.50
N LEU A 136 27.89 -22.52 21.33
CA LEU A 136 28.14 -23.45 20.23
C LEU A 136 29.65 -23.46 20.01
N ARG A 137 30.30 -24.55 20.41
CA ARG A 137 31.57 -25.00 19.86
C ARG A 137 31.27 -25.88 18.67
#